data_AF-A0A7Y0TKY2-F1
#
_entry.id   AF-A0A7Y0TKY2-F1
#
_cell.length_a   1.000
_cell.length_b   1.000
_cell.length_c   1.000
_cell.angle_alpha   90.00
_cell.angle_beta   90.00
_cell.angle_gamma   90.00
#
_symmetry.space_group_name_H-M   'P 1'
#
loop_
_entity.id
_entity.type
_entity.pdbx_description
1 polymer ?
#
loop_
_entity_poly.entity_id
_entity_poly.type
_entity_poly.pdbx_seq_one_letter_code
_entity_poly.pdbx_strand_id
1 'polypeptide(L)' 'MKRLLLITLALLFSPASITAKTTEQHASFDHSRLSTSAQCIRCHERDQPDDKLHSQSKGNCSICHTTKEWKPTITEP' A
#
# COMPACT_ATOMS: atom_id res chain seq x y z
N MET A 1 39.65 -40.58 -23.83
CA MET A 1 39.12 -40.59 -22.45
C MET A 1 39.30 -39.26 -21.68
N LYS A 2 39.30 -38.10 -22.35
CA LYS A 2 39.28 -36.77 -21.71
C LYS A 2 38.22 -35.81 -22.29
N ARG A 3 37.44 -36.29 -23.28
CA ARG A 3 36.35 -35.53 -23.92
C ARG A 3 34.96 -35.83 -23.33
N LEU A 4 34.87 -36.84 -22.46
CA LEU A 4 33.62 -37.25 -21.83
C LEU A 4 33.33 -36.55 -20.49
N LEU A 5 34.33 -35.87 -19.89
CA LEU A 5 34.19 -35.21 -18.59
C LEU A 5 33.55 -33.81 -18.66
N LEU A 6 33.46 -33.20 -19.85
CA LEU A 6 32.89 -31.86 -20.01
C LEU A 6 31.37 -31.87 -20.25
N ILE A 7 30.79 -33.02 -20.60
CA ILE A 7 29.36 -33.11 -20.95
C ILE A 7 28.49 -33.25 -19.69
N THR A 8 29.01 -33.85 -18.61
CA THR A 8 28.25 -34.07 -17.36
C THR A 8 28.02 -32.79 -16.55
N LEU A 9 28.74 -31.70 -16.80
CA LEU A 9 28.57 -30.45 -16.05
C LEU A 9 27.51 -29.51 -16.68
N ALA A 10 27.22 -29.65 -17.97
CA ALA A 10 26.30 -28.77 -18.71
C ALA A 10 24.81 -29.12 -18.52
N LEU A 11 24.48 -30.26 -17.91
CA LEU A 11 23.09 -30.68 -17.66
C LEU A 11 22.52 -30.20 -16.31
N LEU A 12 23.34 -29.58 -15.46
CA LEU A 12 22.90 -29.00 -14.17
C LEU A 12 22.51 -27.52 -14.26
N PHE A 13 22.76 -26.88 -15.39
CA PHE A 13 22.40 -25.48 -15.65
C PHE A 13 21.35 -25.41 -16.76
N SER A 14 20.15 -25.93 -16.49
CA SER A 14 18.97 -25.54 -17.26
C SER A 14 18.69 -24.06 -16.99
N PRO A 15 18.72 -23.16 -17.98
CA PRO A 15 18.21 -21.80 -17.81
C PRO A 15 16.69 -21.90 -17.94
N ALA A 16 16.04 -22.58 -17.00
CA ALA A 16 14.63 -22.33 -16.77
C ALA A 16 14.60 -20.89 -16.25
N SER A 17 14.32 -19.95 -17.16
CA SER A 17 14.11 -18.54 -16.86
C SER A 17 13.20 -18.45 -15.65
N ILE A 18 13.78 -18.19 -14.48
CA ILE A 18 13.04 -17.78 -13.29
C ILE A 18 12.60 -16.35 -13.61
N THR A 19 11.56 -16.19 -14.43
CA THR A 19 10.74 -15.00 -14.36
C THR A 19 9.96 -15.13 -13.06
N ALA A 20 10.65 -14.90 -11.93
CA ALA A 20 10.01 -14.64 -10.67
C ALA A 20 9.18 -13.39 -10.93
N LYS A 21 7.90 -13.59 -11.23
CA LYS A 21 6.90 -12.54 -11.17
C LYS A 21 6.98 -12.08 -9.73
N THR A 22 7.63 -10.95 -9.49
CA THR A 22 7.54 -10.24 -8.23
C THR A 22 6.07 -9.93 -8.07
N THR A 23 5.36 -10.82 -7.39
CA THR A 23 4.05 -10.53 -6.85
C THR A 23 4.34 -9.45 -5.84
N GLU A 24 4.24 -8.20 -6.29
CA GLU A 24 4.20 -7.06 -5.40
C GLU A 24 3.06 -7.34 -4.44
N GLN A 25 3.38 -7.78 -3.23
CA GLN A 25 2.39 -7.84 -2.17
C GLN A 25 2.12 -6.40 -1.77
N HIS A 26 1.16 -5.79 -2.43
CA HIS A 26 0.53 -4.57 -1.95
C HIS A 26 -0.19 -4.95 -0.66
N ALA A 27 0.46 -4.71 0.48
CA ALA A 27 -0.15 -4.95 1.77
C ALA A 27 -1.40 -4.07 1.88
N SER A 28 -2.55 -4.69 2.12
CA SER A 28 -3.74 -3.93 2.49
C SER A 28 -3.56 -3.39 3.90
N PHE A 29 -3.93 -2.13 4.11
CA PHE A 29 -3.91 -1.50 5.43
C PHE A 29 -5.30 -1.64 6.08
N ASP A 30 -5.33 -2.12 7.32
CA ASP A 30 -6.54 -2.33 8.10
C ASP A 30 -6.65 -1.29 9.23
N HIS A 31 -7.52 -0.31 9.04
CA HIS A 31 -7.77 0.76 10.02
C HIS A 31 -8.37 0.24 11.34
N SER A 32 -8.97 -0.96 11.38
CA SER A 32 -9.57 -1.50 12.61
C SER A 32 -8.54 -1.78 13.71
N ARG A 33 -7.25 -1.80 13.36
CA ARG A 33 -6.12 -2.01 14.26
C ARG A 33 -5.60 -0.71 14.89
N LEU A 34 -6.11 0.44 14.48
CA LEU A 34 -5.74 1.72 15.06
C LEU A 34 -6.49 1.98 16.37
N SER A 35 -5.88 2.74 17.28
CA SER A 35 -6.58 3.22 18.47
C SER A 35 -7.67 4.22 18.09
N THR A 36 -8.69 4.34 18.94
CA THR A 36 -9.74 5.36 18.77
C THR A 36 -9.21 6.80 18.86
N SER A 37 -8.01 6.99 19.44
CA SER A 37 -7.30 8.26 19.54
C SER A 37 -6.38 8.56 18.35
N ALA A 38 -6.29 7.66 17.36
CA ALA A 38 -5.40 7.82 16.21
C ALA A 38 -5.71 9.10 15.43
N GLN A 39 -4.66 9.84 15.08
CA GLN A 39 -4.75 11.07 14.28
C GLN A 39 -4.58 10.71 12.80
N CYS A 40 -5.65 10.79 12.02
CA CYS A 40 -5.67 10.34 10.62
C CYS A 40 -4.63 11.08 9.77
N ILE A 41 -4.43 12.37 10.06
CA ILE A 41 -3.51 13.24 9.31
C ILE A 41 -2.05 12.76 9.36
N ARG A 42 -1.65 11.97 10.36
CA ARG A 42 -0.28 11.45 10.47
C ARG A 42 0.11 10.51 9.32
N CYS A 43 -0.87 9.91 8.65
CA CYS A 43 -0.65 9.07 7.48
C CYS A 43 -1.26 9.68 6.20
N HIS A 44 -2.35 10.42 6.33
CA HIS A 44 -3.15 10.96 5.24
C HIS A 44 -2.89 12.46 4.97
N GLU A 45 -1.68 12.96 5.26
CA GLU A 45 -1.29 14.35 5.01
C GLU A 45 -1.50 14.76 3.54
N ARG A 46 -1.17 13.87 2.61
CA ARG A 46 -1.28 14.10 1.17
C ARG A 46 -2.72 14.04 0.65
N ASP A 47 -3.64 13.51 1.45
CA ASP A 47 -5.05 13.40 1.08
C ASP A 47 -5.85 14.61 1.55
N GLN A 48 -5.26 15.49 2.39
CA GLN A 48 -5.90 16.72 2.82
C GLN A 48 -6.02 17.69 1.63
N PRO A 49 -7.25 18.08 1.24
CA PRO A 49 -7.45 19.09 0.20
C PRO A 49 -6.93 20.45 0.64
N ASP A 50 -6.34 21.18 -0.31
CA ASP A 50 -5.99 22.59 -0.14
C ASP A 50 -7.21 23.48 -0.41
N ASP A 51 -8.15 23.47 0.54
CA ASP A 51 -9.35 24.29 0.49
C ASP A 51 -9.63 25.05 1.80
N LYS A 52 -10.60 25.96 1.75
CA LYS A 52 -10.98 26.77 2.90
C LYS A 52 -11.60 25.94 4.03
N LEU A 53 -12.28 24.83 3.74
CA LEU A 53 -12.93 24.00 4.75
C LEU A 53 -11.87 23.28 5.61
N HIS A 54 -10.92 22.62 4.96
CA HIS A 54 -9.87 21.84 5.62
C HIS A 54 -8.83 22.74 6.28
N SER A 55 -8.50 23.90 5.70
CA SER A 55 -7.59 24.87 6.34
C SER A 55 -8.17 25.52 7.60
N GLN A 56 -9.49 25.60 7.72
CA GLN A 56 -10.17 26.11 8.92
C GLN A 56 -10.45 25.02 9.96
N SER A 57 -10.47 23.75 9.55
CA SER A 57 -10.66 22.62 10.46
C SER A 57 -9.44 22.40 11.35
N LYS A 58 -9.66 22.37 12.67
CA LYS A 58 -8.61 22.10 13.67
C LYS A 58 -8.79 20.76 14.38
N GLY A 59 -9.87 20.05 14.08
CA GLY A 59 -10.21 18.77 14.70
C GLY A 59 -9.64 17.58 13.92
N ASN A 60 -9.73 16.38 14.51
CA ASN A 60 -9.35 15.16 13.81
C ASN A 60 -10.27 14.92 12.60
N CYS A 61 -9.73 14.35 11.53
CA CYS A 61 -10.45 14.04 10.29
C CYS A 61 -11.68 13.16 10.56
N SER A 62 -11.61 12.32 11.58
CA SER A 62 -12.70 11.42 12.02
C SER A 62 -13.98 12.14 12.47
N ILE A 63 -13.96 13.47 12.65
CA ILE A 63 -15.16 14.26 12.97
C ILE A 63 -16.13 14.31 11.78
N CYS A 64 -15.60 14.33 10.55
CA CYS A 64 -16.39 14.42 9.32
C CYS A 64 -16.26 13.18 8.43
N HIS A 65 -15.15 12.44 8.53
CA HIS A 65 -14.84 11.30 7.68
C HIS A 65 -14.87 9.98 8.47
N THR A 66 -15.05 8.86 7.76
CA THR A 66 -14.98 7.52 8.35
C THR A 66 -13.98 6.67 7.60
N THR A 67 -13.60 5.52 8.17
CA THR A 67 -12.74 4.54 7.50
C THR A 67 -13.42 3.84 6.32
N LYS A 68 -14.74 4.03 6.15
CA LYS A 68 -15.50 3.49 5.03
C LYS A 68 -15.44 4.43 3.81
N GLU A 69 -15.59 5.73 4.03
CA GLU A 69 -15.62 6.74 2.97
C GLU A 69 -15.08 8.10 3.42
N TRP A 70 -14.34 8.75 2.51
CA TRP A 70 -13.75 10.09 2.69
C TRP A 70 -14.65 11.23 2.23
N LYS A 71 -15.83 10.96 1.66
CA LYS A 71 -16.77 12.02 1.28
C LYS A 71 -17.63 12.38 2.50
N PRO A 72 -17.79 13.67 2.82
CA PRO A 72 -18.74 14.07 3.85
C PRO A 72 -20.16 13.69 3.39
N THR A 73 -20.97 13.09 4.28
CA THR A 73 -22.41 12.88 4.03
C THR A 73 -23.25 14.11 4.37
N ILE A 74 -22.60 15.21 4.78
CA ILE A 74 -23.26 16.50 4.96
C ILE A 74 -23.51 17.11 3.58
N THR A 75 -24.53 16.62 2.90
CA THR A 75 -25.34 17.47 2.04
C THR A 75 -25.94 18.54 2.95
N GLU A 76 -25.38 19.74 2.97
CA GLU A 76 -26.16 20.90 3.34
C GLU A 76 -27.26 21.07 2.25
N PRO A 77 -28.50 21.42 2.60
CA PRO A 77 -29.57 21.65 1.64
C PRO A 77 -29.25 22.76 0.61
#